data_AF-A0A3M1J0R6-F1
#
_entry.id   AF-A0A3M1J0R6-F1
#
_cell.length_a   1.000
_cell.length_b   1.000
_cell.length_c   1.000
_cell.angle_alpha   90.00
_cell.angle_beta   90.00
_cell.angle_gamma   90.00
#
_symmetry.space_group_name_H-M   'P 1'
#
loop_
_entity.id
_entity.type
_entity.pdbx_description
1 polymer ?
#
loop_
_entity_poly.entity_id
_entity_poly.type
_entity_poly.pdbx_seq_one_letter_code
_entity_poly.pdbx_strand_id
1 'polypeptide(L)' 'MKWHACLALIAAASLSAGCARASVGCEGFKPIRGTKADAAVISDRLAESIIAHNRYGARVCGWKP' A
#
# COMPACT_ATOMS: atom_id res chain seq x y z
N MET A 1 -8.62 35.60 26.33
CA MET A 1 -9.85 34.98 25.78
C MET A 1 -9.73 34.52 24.33
N LYS A 2 -9.16 35.34 23.42
CA LYS A 2 -9.05 34.99 21.98
C LYS A 2 -8.18 33.75 21.69
N TRP A 3 -7.16 33.49 22.51
CA TRP A 3 -6.23 32.37 22.33
C TRP A 3 -6.85 31.00 22.64
N HIS A 4 -7.74 30.93 23.62
CA HIS A 4 -8.44 29.68 23.96
C HIS A 4 -9.39 29.24 22.84
N ALA A 5 -10.03 30.21 22.16
CA ALA A 5 -10.85 29.92 20.98
C ALA A 5 -10.01 29.36 19.82
N CYS A 6 -8.82 29.92 19.57
CA CYS A 6 -7.91 29.38 18.56
C CYS A 6 -7.43 27.97 18.90
N LEU A 7 -7.07 27.71 20.16
CA LEU A 7 -6.63 26.39 20.61
C LEU A 7 -7.74 25.34 20.48
N ALA A 8 -8.97 25.69 20.85
CA ALA A 8 -10.13 24.81 20.71
C ALA A 8 -10.41 24.45 19.24
N LEU A 9 -10.27 25.41 18.32
CA LEU A 9 -10.46 25.18 16.88
C LEU A 9 -9.38 24.26 16.29
N ILE A 10 -8.12 24.43 16.67
CA ILE A 10 -7.01 23.57 16.22
C ILE A 10 -7.17 22.14 16.74
N ALA A 11 -7.57 21.99 18.01
CA ALA A 11 -7.84 20.67 18.60
C ALA A 11 -9.01 19.98 17.87
N ALA A 12 -10.13 20.66 17.66
CA ALA A 12 -11.27 20.09 16.94
C ALA A 12 -10.90 19.68 15.49
N ALA A 13 -10.12 20.49 14.79
CA ALA A 13 -9.66 20.19 13.44
C ALA A 13 -8.75 18.96 13.37
N SER A 14 -7.83 18.81 14.32
CA SER A 14 -6.90 17.67 14.36
C SER A 14 -7.58 16.34 14.71
N LEU A 15 -8.69 16.36 15.45
CA LEU A 15 -9.52 15.17 15.65
C LEU A 15 -10.33 14.77 14.40
N SER A 16 -10.60 15.71 13.48
CA SER A 16 -11.32 15.45 12.22
C SER A 16 -10.43 14.94 11.09
N ALA A 17 -9.11 15.12 11.21
CA ALA A 17 -8.12 14.47 10.36
C ALA A 17 -8.06 12.99 10.78
N GLY A 18 -8.98 12.16 10.24
CA GLY A 18 -8.96 10.73 10.47
C GLY A 18 -7.57 10.13 10.21
N CYS A 19 -7.25 8.98 10.81
CA CYS A 19 -5.94 8.35 10.63
C CYS A 19 -5.59 8.25 9.14
N ALA A 20 -4.54 8.97 8.72
CA ALA A 20 -3.91 8.77 7.44
C ALA A 20 -3.39 7.33 7.43
N ARG A 21 -4.16 6.40 6.85
CA ARG A 21 -3.65 5.08 6.51
C ARG A 21 -2.60 5.33 5.45
N ALA A 22 -1.33 5.40 5.87
CA ALA A 22 -0.22 5.36 4.95
C ALA A 22 -0.49 4.20 3.98
N SER A 23 -0.47 4.46 2.68
CA SER A 23 -0.60 3.43 1.66
C SER A 23 0.68 2.61 1.61
N VAL A 24 1.01 1.94 2.72
CA VAL A 24 2.24 1.13 2.90
C VAL A 24 2.32 -0.01 1.89
N GLY A 25 1.21 -0.35 1.23
CA GLY A 25 1.17 -1.31 0.14
C GLY A 25 2.02 -0.89 -1.05
N CYS A 26 1.71 0.23 -1.71
CA CYS A 26 2.39 0.55 -2.97
C CYS A 26 3.79 1.15 -2.77
N GLU A 27 4.06 1.76 -1.61
CA GLU A 27 5.37 2.32 -1.26
C GLU A 27 6.34 1.26 -0.73
N GLY A 28 5.82 0.26 0.01
CA GLY A 28 6.62 -0.79 0.63
C GLY A 28 6.85 -2.03 -0.25
N PHE A 29 6.04 -2.23 -1.30
CA PHE A 29 6.10 -3.42 -2.15
C PHE A 29 6.32 -3.09 -3.62
N LYS A 30 6.80 -4.07 -4.38
CA LYS A 30 7.08 -3.98 -5.83
C LYS A 30 6.65 -5.26 -6.55
N PRO A 31 6.55 -5.24 -7.89
CA PRO A 31 6.31 -6.44 -8.67
C PRO A 31 7.39 -7.50 -8.45
N ILE A 32 6.99 -8.76 -8.32
CA ILE A 32 7.90 -9.90 -8.25
C ILE A 32 8.11 -10.41 -9.68
N ARG A 33 9.32 -10.30 -10.21
CA ARG A 33 9.68 -10.77 -11.56
C ARG A 33 10.75 -11.86 -11.45
N GLY A 34 10.33 -13.10 -11.66
CA GLY A 34 11.22 -14.27 -11.66
C GLY A 34 11.92 -14.47 -13.00
N THR A 35 13.01 -15.22 -12.96
CA THR A 35 13.71 -15.76 -14.12
C THR A 35 13.06 -17.07 -14.59
N LYS A 36 13.50 -17.59 -15.74
CA LYS A 36 13.11 -18.94 -16.18
C LYS A 36 13.58 -20.04 -15.22
N ALA A 37 14.72 -19.84 -14.55
CA ALA A 37 15.23 -20.79 -13.57
C ALA A 37 14.33 -20.84 -12.32
N ASP A 38 13.84 -19.69 -11.87
CA ASP A 38 12.90 -19.62 -10.75
C ASP A 38 11.60 -20.36 -11.08
N ALA A 39 11.08 -20.19 -12.30
CA ALA A 39 9.88 -20.88 -12.76
C ALA A 39 10.02 -22.42 -12.76
N ALA A 40 11.25 -22.95 -12.85
CA ALA A 40 11.51 -24.38 -12.86
C ALA A 40 11.53 -25.03 -11.46
N VAL A 41 11.64 -24.22 -10.39
CA VAL A 41 11.82 -24.71 -9.01
C VAL A 41 10.69 -24.31 -8.07
N ILE A 42 9.87 -23.32 -8.43
CA ILE A 42 8.71 -22.93 -7.61
C ILE A 42 7.54 -23.89 -7.82
N SER A 43 6.74 -24.07 -6.78
CA SER A 43 5.48 -24.80 -6.88
C SER A 43 4.41 -23.98 -7.61
N ASP A 44 3.43 -24.67 -8.19
CA ASP A 44 2.27 -24.02 -8.85
C ASP A 44 1.56 -23.04 -7.91
N ARG A 45 1.36 -23.42 -6.63
CA ARG A 45 0.74 -22.56 -5.62
C ARG A 45 1.54 -21.26 -5.40
N LEU A 46 2.87 -21.34 -5.40
CA LEU A 46 3.71 -20.16 -5.25
C LEU A 46 3.64 -19.28 -6.51
N ALA A 47 3.65 -19.88 -7.70
CA ALA A 47 3.47 -19.17 -8.95
C ALA A 47 2.12 -18.42 -8.99
N GLU A 48 1.03 -19.08 -8.62
CA GLU A 48 -0.31 -18.47 -8.51
C GLU A 48 -0.33 -17.29 -7.54
N SER A 49 0.33 -17.43 -6.39
CA SER A 49 0.42 -16.37 -5.39
C SER A 49 1.17 -15.15 -5.91
N ILE A 50 2.28 -15.36 -6.62
CA ILE A 50 3.06 -14.28 -7.26
C ILE A 50 2.21 -13.57 -8.33
N ILE A 51 1.49 -14.33 -9.15
CA ILE A 51 0.60 -13.77 -10.18
C ILE A 51 -0.51 -12.93 -9.53
N ALA A 52 -1.13 -13.43 -8.46
CA ALA A 52 -2.17 -12.70 -7.74
C ALA A 52 -1.65 -11.39 -7.13
N HIS A 53 -0.47 -11.42 -6.50
CA HIS A 53 0.22 -10.24 -5.97
C HIS A 53 0.46 -9.19 -7.05
N ASN A 54 1.07 -9.59 -8.18
CA ASN A 54 1.37 -8.68 -9.28
C ASN A 54 0.09 -8.10 -9.93
N ARG A 55 -0.97 -8.91 -10.09
CA ARG A 55 -2.27 -8.44 -10.62
C ARG A 55 -2.95 -7.44 -9.69
N TYR A 56 -2.87 -7.66 -8.38
CA TYR A 56 -3.39 -6.72 -7.41
C TYR A 56 -2.65 -5.39 -7.50
N GLY A 57 -1.31 -5.42 -7.49
CA GLY A 57 -0.50 -4.21 -7.63
C GLY A 57 -0.65 -3.52 -8.99
N ALA A 58 -0.91 -4.24 -10.08
CA ALA A 58 -1.25 -3.63 -11.36
C ALA A 58 -2.55 -2.82 -11.26
N ARG A 59 -3.55 -3.35 -10.55
CA ARG A 59 -4.86 -2.71 -10.36
C ARG A 59 -4.80 -1.50 -9.43
N VAL A 60 -4.10 -1.60 -8.30
CA VAL A 60 -4.18 -0.59 -7.22
C VAL A 60 -2.94 0.31 -7.12
N CYS A 61 -1.79 -0.15 -7.63
CA CYS A 61 -0.52 0.56 -7.58
C CYS A 61 0.01 0.97 -8.98
N GLY A 62 -0.68 0.62 -10.07
CA GLY A 62 -0.23 0.91 -11.44
C GLY A 62 1.03 0.14 -11.86
N TRP A 63 1.34 -0.97 -11.19
CA TRP A 63 2.48 -1.80 -11.55
C TRP A 63 2.35 -2.39 -12.97
N LYS A 64 3.47 -2.43 -13.68
CA LYS A 64 3.55 -3.08 -14.99
C LYS A 64 3.94 -4.55 -14.82
N PRO A 65 3.35 -5.48 -15.58
CA PRO A 65 3.82 -6.87 -15.66
C PRO A 65 5.33 -6.93 -15.92
#